data_AF-A0A915I1P4-F1
#
_entry.id   AF-A0A915I1P4-F1
#
_cell.length_a   1.000
_cell.length_b   1.000
_cell.length_c   1.000
_cell.angle_alpha   90.00
_cell.angle_beta   90.00
_cell.angle_gamma   90.00
#
_symmetry.space_group_name_H-M   'P 1'
#
loop_
_entity.id
_entity.type
_entity.pdbx_description
1 polymer ?
#
loop_
_entity_poly.entity_id
_entity_poly.type
_entity_poly.pdbx_seq_one_letter_code
_entity_poly.pdbx_strand_id
1 'polypeptide(L)'
;MKGVSAFLSKKRDLRETAFLFFNLPSYLYMPIQVPSAALSSAMTSVAVAEPMDFCSGDLGGYYNGDREYTDNDQVVINPTLDLEAYANNYKGLAKINRLLFIADRCPPLRNDALQIALTYVQQNTLNWAVYQKIHQKMIQHCGNFSGAPDVASDAQKSGTFNGLSLQYDQTWVDQTMKKGVMKTEKLDTDLKHYKSNSIKESIRRGQDDLGEHYLDMGDVINALKCFSRARDYCTTNKHIIQMCFNVIKVSAYASNWALVTTYVNRAEATPELSQ
;
A
#
# COMPACT_ATOMS: atom_id res chain seq x y z
N MET A 1 -23.31 5.93 18.11
CA MET A 1 -22.52 4.82 18.69
C MET A 1 -22.06 3.74 17.70
N LYS A 2 -22.69 3.51 16.53
CA LYS A 2 -22.23 2.50 15.56
C LYS A 2 -20.96 2.89 14.75
N GLY A 3 -20.68 4.18 14.58
CA GLY A 3 -19.51 4.67 13.82
C GLY A 3 -18.17 4.54 14.53
N VAL A 4 -18.14 4.68 15.87
CA VAL A 4 -16.91 4.61 16.68
C VAL A 4 -16.37 3.18 16.75
N SER A 5 -17.24 2.17 16.81
CA SER A 5 -16.81 0.76 16.78
C SER A 5 -16.25 0.36 15.41
N ALA A 6 -16.81 0.88 14.31
CA ALA A 6 -16.25 0.69 12.97
C ALA A 6 -14.92 1.44 12.78
N PHE A 7 -14.80 2.63 13.38
CA PHE A 7 -13.58 3.46 13.37
C PHE A 7 -12.44 2.84 14.18
N LEU A 8 -12.73 2.25 15.34
CA LEU A 8 -11.78 1.51 16.16
C LEU A 8 -11.40 0.15 15.53
N SER A 9 -12.36 -0.51 14.85
CA SER A 9 -12.06 -1.70 14.03
C SER A 9 -11.08 -1.36 12.89
N LYS A 10 -11.24 -0.18 12.26
CA LYS A 10 -10.34 0.31 11.20
C LYS A 10 -8.98 0.77 11.74
N LYS A 11 -8.92 1.32 12.96
CA LYS A 11 -7.65 1.57 13.69
C LYS A 11 -6.94 0.25 14.05
N ARG A 12 -7.69 -0.81 14.39
CA ARG A 12 -7.13 -2.15 14.63
C ARG A 12 -6.57 -2.75 13.34
N ASP A 13 -7.27 -2.62 12.22
CA ASP A 13 -6.75 -3.00 10.88
C ASP A 13 -5.47 -2.25 10.51
N LEU A 14 -5.35 -0.95 10.81
CA LEU A 14 -4.15 -0.17 10.51
C LEU A 14 -2.96 -0.57 11.40
N ARG A 15 -3.21 -0.84 12.70
CA ARG A 15 -2.20 -1.37 13.62
C ARG A 15 -1.82 -2.80 13.28
N GLU A 16 -2.76 -3.67 12.94
CA GLU A 16 -2.49 -5.03 12.43
C GLU A 16 -1.83 -4.98 11.06
N THR A 17 -2.10 -3.98 10.23
CA THR A 17 -1.35 -3.80 8.98
C THR A 17 0.10 -3.45 9.28
N ALA A 18 0.38 -2.57 10.25
CA ALA A 18 1.74 -2.32 10.73
C ALA A 18 2.39 -3.53 11.44
N PHE A 19 1.62 -4.30 12.22
CA PHE A 19 2.07 -5.52 12.93
C PHE A 19 2.22 -6.75 12.02
N LEU A 20 1.51 -6.82 10.89
CA LEU A 20 1.61 -7.90 9.91
C LEU A 20 2.64 -7.58 8.82
N PHE A 21 3.07 -6.31 8.69
CA PHE A 21 4.24 -5.94 7.89
C PHE A 21 5.56 -6.29 8.60
N PHE A 22 5.57 -6.33 9.93
CA PHE A 22 6.74 -6.70 10.72
C PHE A 22 6.39 -7.80 11.69
N ASN A 23 6.86 -9.00 11.37
CA ASN A 23 7.03 -10.12 12.29
C ASN A 23 7.86 -9.64 13.51
N LEU A 24 7.23 -8.97 14.48
CA LEU A 24 7.83 -8.67 15.77
C LEU A 24 7.66 -9.94 16.60
N PRO A 25 8.75 -10.68 16.90
CA PRO A 25 8.67 -11.81 17.82
C PRO A 25 8.10 -11.34 19.15
N SER A 26 7.23 -12.17 19.74
CA SER A 26 6.49 -11.93 20.99
C SER A 26 7.36 -11.76 22.24
N TYR A 27 8.68 -11.56 22.11
CA TYR A 27 9.64 -11.40 23.21
C TYR A 27 10.19 -9.98 23.39
N LEU A 28 9.73 -8.99 22.62
CA LEU A 28 9.96 -7.56 22.92
C LEU A 28 8.71 -6.93 23.56
N TYR A 29 8.20 -7.58 24.60
CA TYR A 29 7.59 -6.85 25.72
C TYR A 29 8.73 -6.27 26.55
N MET A 30 9.17 -5.06 26.23
CA MET A 30 9.66 -4.16 27.26
C MET A 30 8.56 -3.13 27.53
N PRO A 31 8.16 -2.92 28.80
CA PRO A 31 7.18 -1.91 29.13
C PRO A 31 7.80 -0.57 28.77
N ILE A 32 7.20 0.15 27.81
CA ILE A 32 7.37 1.59 27.76
C ILE A 32 6.63 2.11 28.99
N GLN A 33 7.37 2.17 30.10
CA GLN A 33 7.00 2.92 31.27
C GLN A 33 6.90 4.37 30.81
N VAL A 34 5.66 4.83 30.60
CA VAL A 34 5.37 6.25 30.48
C VAL A 34 5.91 6.89 31.75
N PRO A 35 6.93 7.77 31.72
CA PRO A 35 7.32 8.49 32.92
C PRO A 35 6.15 9.39 33.29
N SER A 36 5.47 9.05 34.37
CA SER A 36 4.28 9.71 34.94
C SER A 36 4.54 11.15 35.45
N ALA A 37 5.60 11.83 35.00
CA ALA A 37 6.03 13.11 35.55
C ALA A 37 6.18 14.26 34.53
N ALA A 38 5.94 14.06 33.24
CA ALA A 38 6.01 15.16 32.25
C ALA A 38 4.65 15.82 31.94
N LEU A 39 3.61 15.55 32.74
CA LEU A 39 2.23 16.02 32.54
C LEU A 39 1.91 17.40 33.16
N SER A 40 2.89 18.18 33.63
CA SER A 40 2.59 19.41 34.38
C SER A 40 3.35 20.70 34.01
N SER A 41 4.10 20.78 32.90
CA SER A 41 4.83 22.05 32.60
C SER A 41 4.85 22.52 31.15
N ALA A 42 4.07 21.94 30.23
CA ALA A 42 3.98 22.44 28.86
C ALA A 42 2.69 23.22 28.55
N MET A 43 1.95 23.64 29.59
CA MET A 43 1.04 24.78 29.48
C MET A 43 1.83 26.03 29.83
N THR A 44 2.48 26.65 28.84
CA THR A 44 2.65 28.11 28.65
C THR A 44 3.61 28.32 27.47
N SER A 45 3.13 29.06 26.46
CA SER A 45 3.86 29.70 25.35
C SER A 45 4.67 28.83 24.37
N VAL A 46 4.06 28.52 23.22
CA VAL A 46 4.63 28.71 21.86
C VAL A 46 3.42 28.93 20.93
N ALA A 47 2.94 30.17 20.76
CA ALA A 47 3.37 31.11 19.71
C ALA A 47 3.26 30.52 18.28
N VAL A 48 2.19 30.91 17.58
CA VAL A 48 2.04 31.06 16.12
C VAL A 48 2.89 30.09 15.26
N ALA A 49 2.29 28.97 14.87
CA ALA A 49 2.80 28.19 13.74
C ALA A 49 2.31 28.84 12.42
N GLU A 50 3.15 29.71 11.88
CA GLU A 50 3.11 30.21 10.50
C GLU A 50 3.19 29.05 9.47
N PRO A 51 2.82 29.28 8.20
CA PRO A 51 2.40 28.21 7.29
C PRO A 51 3.60 27.36 6.85
N MET A 52 3.48 26.04 7.01
CA MET A 52 4.39 25.09 6.36
C MET A 52 4.10 25.10 4.85
N ASP A 53 4.78 26.00 4.15
CA ASP A 53 5.05 25.95 2.73
C ASP A 53 5.76 24.62 2.42
N PHE A 54 4.97 23.63 2.02
CA PHE A 54 5.49 22.46 1.32
C PHE A 54 5.18 22.62 -0.17
N CYS A 55 5.62 23.75 -0.72
CA CYS A 55 5.68 23.96 -2.16
C CYS A 55 7.11 23.70 -2.63
N SER A 56 7.24 22.72 -3.51
CA SER A 56 8.33 22.61 -4.50
C SER A 56 9.75 22.52 -3.94
N GLY A 57 10.03 21.48 -3.15
CA GLY A 57 11.39 21.04 -2.85
C GLY A 57 11.51 19.55 -3.18
N ASP A 58 12.14 19.27 -4.31
CA ASP A 58 12.75 17.99 -4.73
C ASP A 58 12.37 16.72 -3.94
N LEU A 59 11.33 16.01 -4.40
CA LEU A 59 11.04 14.63 -3.97
C LEU A 59 11.89 13.58 -4.73
N GLY A 60 12.95 14.00 -5.42
CA GLY A 60 13.80 13.16 -6.27
C GLY A 60 14.89 12.35 -5.54
N GLY A 61 15.02 12.45 -4.22
CA GLY A 61 16.23 11.97 -3.51
C GLY A 61 16.15 10.66 -2.71
N TYR A 62 14.98 10.06 -2.48
CA TYR A 62 14.86 8.93 -1.52
C TYR A 62 14.17 7.69 -2.09
N TYR A 63 14.46 7.36 -3.35
CA TYR A 63 14.37 5.98 -3.85
C TYR A 63 15.75 5.53 -4.31
N ASN A 64 16.71 5.59 -3.38
CA ASN A 64 17.86 4.70 -3.42
C ASN A 64 17.83 3.95 -2.10
N GLY A 65 17.57 2.65 -2.21
CA GLY A 65 17.32 1.81 -1.07
C GLY A 65 16.87 0.44 -1.51
N ASP A 66 17.67 -0.19 -2.36
CA ASP A 66 18.02 -1.60 -2.14
C ASP A 66 18.56 -1.70 -0.70
N ARG A 67 17.67 -1.65 0.29
CA ARG A 67 18.00 -2.07 1.64
C ARG A 67 17.75 -3.56 1.65
N GLU A 68 18.84 -4.29 1.54
CA GLU A 68 18.98 -5.61 2.13
C GLU A 68 18.43 -5.54 3.56
N TYR A 69 17.19 -5.99 3.73
CA TYR A 69 16.75 -6.49 5.01
C TYR A 69 17.67 -7.67 5.29
N THR A 70 18.43 -7.62 6.39
CA THR A 70 19.07 -8.82 6.92
C THR A 70 17.96 -9.75 7.37
N ASP A 71 17.49 -10.54 6.41
CA ASP A 71 16.38 -11.45 6.54
C ASP A 71 16.85 -12.58 7.46
N ASN A 72 16.36 -12.60 8.69
CA ASN A 72 16.26 -13.87 9.39
C ASN A 72 15.25 -14.70 8.60
N ASP A 73 15.81 -15.49 7.68
CA ASP A 73 15.19 -16.31 6.64
C ASP A 73 14.39 -17.48 7.27
N GLN A 74 13.44 -17.13 8.15
CA GLN A 74 12.57 -18.10 8.80
C GLN A 74 11.56 -18.60 7.77
N VAL A 75 11.93 -19.71 7.16
CA VAL A 75 11.09 -20.49 6.27
C VAL A 75 10.10 -21.31 7.09
N VAL A 76 8.82 -21.17 6.78
CA VAL A 76 7.72 -21.91 7.43
C VAL A 76 7.41 -23.18 6.63
N ILE A 77 7.66 -24.34 7.24
CA ILE A 77 7.55 -25.66 6.56
C ILE A 77 6.20 -26.34 6.83
N ASN A 78 5.55 -26.08 7.97
CA ASN A 78 4.28 -26.72 8.33
C ASN A 78 3.19 -25.66 8.63
N PRO A 79 2.59 -25.05 7.61
CA PRO A 79 1.53 -24.07 7.79
C PRO A 79 0.18 -24.73 8.11
N THR A 80 -0.54 -24.20 9.09
CA THR A 80 -1.96 -24.52 9.35
C THR A 80 -2.92 -23.45 8.82
N LEU A 81 -2.40 -22.53 8.00
CA LEU A 81 -3.10 -21.35 7.52
C LEU A 81 -4.02 -21.72 6.35
N ASP A 82 -5.31 -21.40 6.48
CA ASP A 82 -6.22 -21.32 5.33
C ASP A 82 -5.95 -20.02 4.56
N LEU A 83 -5.29 -20.17 3.42
CA LEU A 83 -4.79 -19.07 2.61
C LEU A 83 -5.92 -18.25 1.97
N GLU A 84 -6.99 -18.90 1.50
CA GLU A 84 -8.08 -18.23 0.79
C GLU A 84 -8.94 -17.42 1.76
N ALA A 85 -9.29 -18.02 2.91
CA ALA A 85 -9.99 -17.32 3.98
C ALA A 85 -9.18 -16.12 4.49
N TYR A 86 -7.86 -16.29 4.69
CA TYR A 86 -6.98 -15.21 5.08
C TYR A 86 -6.93 -14.08 4.04
N ALA A 87 -6.77 -14.43 2.76
CA ALA A 87 -6.65 -13.46 1.68
C ALA A 87 -7.95 -12.66 1.45
N ASN A 88 -9.12 -13.22 1.79
CA ASN A 88 -10.42 -12.56 1.65
C ASN A 88 -10.68 -11.45 2.68
N ASN A 89 -9.91 -11.41 3.77
CA ASN A 89 -9.98 -10.34 4.76
C ASN A 89 -9.33 -9.03 4.27
N TYR A 90 -8.58 -9.07 3.17
CA TYR A 90 -7.80 -7.92 2.67
C TYR A 90 -8.22 -7.52 1.26
N LYS A 91 -7.93 -6.26 0.89
CA LYS A 91 -8.19 -5.69 -0.45
C LYS A 91 -7.05 -4.78 -0.90
N GLY A 92 -6.96 -4.54 -2.21
CA GLY A 92 -5.96 -3.68 -2.83
C GLY A 92 -4.52 -4.17 -2.61
N LEU A 93 -3.59 -3.22 -2.56
CA LEU A 93 -2.15 -3.49 -2.36
C LEU A 93 -1.85 -4.29 -1.08
N ALA A 94 -2.65 -4.13 -0.02
CA ALA A 94 -2.50 -4.89 1.22
C ALA A 94 -2.68 -6.41 1.03
N LYS A 95 -3.64 -6.84 0.20
CA LYS A 95 -3.85 -8.27 -0.13
C LYS A 95 -2.67 -8.82 -0.93
N ILE A 96 -2.25 -8.05 -1.94
CA ILE A 96 -1.13 -8.41 -2.83
C ILE A 96 0.17 -8.55 -2.04
N ASN A 97 0.55 -7.55 -1.24
CA ASN A 97 1.79 -7.57 -0.46
C ASN A 97 1.83 -8.74 0.54
N ARG A 98 0.70 -9.05 1.18
CA ARG A 98 0.60 -10.19 2.11
C ARG A 98 0.76 -11.53 1.39
N LEU A 99 0.10 -11.72 0.24
CA LEU A 99 0.24 -12.94 -0.55
C LEU A 99 1.67 -13.13 -1.04
N LEU A 100 2.32 -12.06 -1.51
CA LEU A 100 3.72 -12.10 -1.91
C LEU A 100 4.65 -12.44 -0.73
N PHE A 101 4.38 -11.89 0.45
CA PHE A 101 5.13 -12.22 1.66
C PHE A 101 4.99 -13.70 2.05
N ILE A 102 3.77 -14.25 2.01
CA ILE A 102 3.52 -15.67 2.26
C ILE A 102 4.25 -16.53 1.21
N ALA A 103 4.22 -16.13 -0.05
CA ALA A 103 4.91 -16.83 -1.12
C ALA A 103 6.42 -16.92 -0.87
N ASP A 104 7.03 -15.85 -0.36
CA ASP A 104 8.47 -15.82 -0.11
C ASP A 104 8.84 -16.73 1.09
N ARG A 105 8.04 -16.73 2.16
CA ARG A 105 8.37 -17.37 3.44
C ARG A 105 7.77 -18.75 3.68
N CYS A 106 6.78 -19.16 2.91
CA CYS A 106 6.08 -20.43 3.11
C CYS A 106 6.08 -21.26 1.82
N PRO A 107 7.12 -22.09 1.58
CA PRO A 107 7.23 -22.93 0.39
C PRO A 107 6.00 -23.82 0.12
N PRO A 108 5.36 -24.44 1.13
CA PRO A 108 4.17 -25.27 0.90
C PRO A 108 2.98 -24.50 0.33
N LEU A 109 2.78 -23.24 0.76
CA LEU A 109 1.68 -22.38 0.30
C LEU A 109 2.06 -21.44 -0.85
N ARG A 110 3.33 -21.45 -1.27
CA ARG A 110 3.86 -20.49 -2.23
C ARG A 110 3.10 -20.50 -3.53
N ASN A 111 2.83 -21.69 -4.06
CA ASN A 111 2.24 -21.81 -5.37
C ASN A 111 0.81 -21.24 -5.38
N ASP A 112 0.01 -21.64 -4.40
CA ASP A 112 -1.35 -21.16 -4.24
C ASP A 112 -1.39 -19.65 -3.96
N ALA A 113 -0.45 -19.13 -3.17
CA ALA A 113 -0.35 -17.69 -2.87
C ALA A 113 -0.05 -16.86 -4.11
N LEU A 114 0.89 -17.30 -4.96
CA LEU A 114 1.20 -16.63 -6.22
C LEU A 114 0.02 -16.69 -7.19
N GLN A 115 -0.69 -17.82 -7.26
CA GLN A 115 -1.87 -17.97 -8.12
C GLN A 115 -3.00 -17.03 -7.68
N ILE A 116 -3.35 -17.01 -6.39
CA ILE A 116 -4.36 -16.11 -5.85
C ILE A 116 -3.96 -14.64 -6.08
N ALA A 117 -2.69 -14.30 -5.89
CA ALA A 117 -2.18 -12.95 -6.13
C ALA A 117 -2.32 -12.55 -7.61
N LEU A 118 -1.96 -13.44 -8.53
CA LEU A 118 -2.02 -13.20 -9.97
C LEU A 118 -3.46 -12.91 -10.42
N THR A 119 -4.39 -13.80 -10.07
CA THR A 119 -5.82 -13.63 -10.37
C THR A 119 -6.37 -12.34 -9.77
N TYR A 120 -6.00 -12.02 -8.53
CA TYR A 120 -6.44 -10.80 -7.88
C TYR A 120 -5.96 -9.54 -8.60
N VAL A 121 -4.68 -9.50 -8.99
CA VAL A 121 -4.08 -8.36 -9.72
C VAL A 121 -4.77 -8.14 -11.07
N GLN A 122 -5.00 -9.22 -11.83
CA GLN A 122 -5.66 -9.13 -13.14
C GLN A 122 -7.10 -8.61 -13.07
N GLN A 123 -7.85 -9.01 -12.04
CA GLN A 123 -9.27 -8.69 -11.92
C GLN A 123 -9.54 -7.35 -11.21
N ASN A 124 -8.66 -6.91 -10.31
CA ASN A 124 -8.98 -5.84 -9.36
C ASN A 124 -8.06 -4.62 -9.43
N THR A 125 -6.97 -4.66 -10.20
CA THR A 125 -5.96 -3.59 -10.21
C THR A 125 -5.51 -3.21 -11.62
N LEU A 126 -4.77 -2.12 -11.74
CA LEU A 126 -4.09 -1.70 -12.98
C LEU A 126 -2.56 -1.84 -12.87
N ASN A 127 -2.09 -2.61 -11.88
CA ASN A 127 -0.68 -2.73 -11.57
C ASN A 127 -0.02 -3.84 -12.41
N TRP A 128 0.26 -3.49 -13.67
CA TRP A 128 0.92 -4.39 -14.62
C TRP A 128 2.34 -4.79 -14.17
N ALA A 129 3.06 -3.90 -13.45
CA ALA A 129 4.41 -4.16 -12.98
C ALA A 129 4.43 -5.30 -11.94
N VAL A 130 3.46 -5.30 -11.02
CA VAL A 130 3.32 -6.39 -10.05
C VAL A 130 2.87 -7.68 -10.71
N TYR A 131 1.99 -7.63 -11.72
CA TYR A 131 1.63 -8.80 -12.52
C TYR A 131 2.88 -9.47 -13.13
N GLN A 132 3.74 -8.68 -13.78
CA GLN A 132 4.99 -9.17 -14.35
C GLN A 132 5.93 -9.74 -13.27
N LYS A 133 6.04 -9.08 -12.11
CA LYS A 133 6.82 -9.57 -10.96
C LYS A 133 6.32 -10.91 -10.43
N ILE A 134 5.01 -11.10 -10.33
CA ILE A 134 4.41 -12.37 -9.88
C ILE A 134 4.76 -13.48 -10.88
N HIS A 135 4.60 -13.24 -12.18
CA HIS A 135 4.99 -14.19 -13.23
C HIS A 135 6.47 -14.58 -13.16
N GLN A 136 7.36 -13.60 -12.96
CA GLN A 136 8.79 -13.86 -12.78
C GLN A 136 9.06 -14.77 -11.56
N LYS A 137 8.41 -14.51 -10.42
CA LYS A 137 8.50 -15.37 -9.22
C LYS A 137 7.97 -16.79 -9.49
N MET A 138 6.86 -16.92 -10.21
CA MET A 138 6.31 -18.23 -10.57
C MET A 138 7.30 -19.03 -11.44
N ILE A 139 7.93 -18.40 -12.44
CA ILE A 139 8.95 -19.04 -13.29
C ILE A 139 10.18 -19.47 -12.47
N GLN A 140 10.66 -18.61 -11.56
CA GLN A 140 11.81 -18.91 -10.70
C GLN A 140 11.56 -20.13 -9.81
N HIS A 141 10.35 -20.29 -9.28
CA HIS A 141 10.03 -21.40 -8.38
C HIS A 141 9.53 -22.66 -9.08
N CYS A 142 9.04 -22.56 -10.32
CA CYS A 142 8.77 -23.73 -11.18
C CYS A 142 10.03 -24.33 -11.80
N GLY A 143 10.99 -23.49 -12.22
CA GLY A 143 12.21 -23.95 -12.89
C GLY A 143 13.12 -24.82 -12.03
N ASN A 144 12.94 -24.82 -10.71
CA ASN A 144 13.73 -25.64 -9.79
C ASN A 144 13.20 -27.07 -9.59
N PHE A 145 12.07 -27.46 -10.20
CA PHE A 145 11.54 -28.83 -10.12
C PHE A 145 11.83 -29.69 -11.36
N SER A 146 12.37 -29.11 -12.44
CA SER A 146 12.82 -29.83 -13.62
C SER A 146 14.30 -30.22 -13.51
N GLY A 147 14.62 -31.11 -12.57
CA GLY A 147 15.91 -31.81 -12.47
C GLY A 147 16.02 -33.00 -13.44
N ALA A 148 15.65 -32.81 -14.71
CA ALA A 148 15.89 -33.78 -15.76
C ALA A 148 16.46 -33.05 -16.99
N PRO A 149 17.72 -33.33 -17.39
CA PRO A 149 18.24 -32.84 -18.65
C PRO A 149 17.76 -33.82 -19.72
N ASP A 150 16.81 -33.44 -20.57
CA ASP A 150 16.78 -34.03 -21.90
C ASP A 150 15.97 -33.22 -22.92
N VAL A 151 16.61 -33.03 -24.07
CA VAL A 151 16.14 -32.65 -25.41
C VAL A 151 15.31 -31.36 -25.60
N ALA A 152 16.04 -30.34 -26.07
CA ALA A 152 15.71 -29.36 -27.11
C ALA A 152 14.24 -29.30 -27.62
N SER A 153 13.59 -28.16 -27.37
CA SER A 153 12.67 -27.56 -28.34
C SER A 153 12.53 -26.04 -28.12
N ASP A 154 12.75 -25.29 -29.19
CA ASP A 154 12.54 -23.84 -29.33
C ASP A 154 11.04 -23.50 -29.32
N ALA A 155 10.40 -23.67 -28.18
CA ALA A 155 9.03 -23.22 -27.95
C ALA A 155 8.96 -22.57 -26.56
N GLN A 156 8.69 -21.26 -26.56
CA GLN A 156 8.07 -20.48 -25.49
C GLN A 156 7.98 -21.23 -24.15
N LYS A 157 8.90 -20.94 -23.20
CA LYS A 157 9.02 -21.58 -21.87
C LYS A 157 7.65 -21.70 -21.17
N SER A 158 6.87 -22.72 -21.51
CA SER A 158 5.58 -23.02 -20.90
C SER A 158 5.89 -23.88 -19.69
N GLY A 159 6.33 -23.22 -18.63
CA GLY A 159 6.47 -23.86 -17.34
C GLY A 159 5.08 -24.31 -16.88
N THR A 160 4.95 -25.56 -16.48
CA THR A 160 3.76 -26.03 -15.77
C THR A 160 3.89 -25.61 -14.32
N PHE A 161 2.90 -24.89 -13.80
CA PHE A 161 2.81 -24.49 -12.39
C PHE A 161 1.59 -25.13 -11.78
N ASN A 162 1.80 -26.05 -10.84
CA ASN A 162 0.71 -26.81 -10.21
C ASN A 162 -0.22 -27.50 -11.24
N GLY A 163 0.34 -28.00 -12.35
CA GLY A 163 -0.41 -28.60 -13.46
C GLY A 163 -1.13 -27.62 -14.40
N LEU A 164 -1.05 -26.30 -14.14
CA LEU A 164 -1.62 -25.24 -14.97
C LEU A 164 -0.54 -24.61 -15.86
N SER A 165 -0.92 -24.21 -17.07
CA SER A 165 -0.03 -23.52 -18.01
C SER A 165 0.24 -22.10 -17.49
N LEU A 166 1.51 -21.78 -17.22
CA LEU A 166 1.96 -20.41 -16.94
C LEU A 166 1.92 -19.59 -18.23
N GLN A 167 0.73 -19.11 -18.63
CA GLN A 167 0.60 -18.24 -19.78
C GLN A 167 0.72 -16.79 -19.35
N TYR A 168 1.83 -16.17 -19.77
CA TYR A 168 2.01 -14.73 -19.62
C TYR A 168 1.12 -13.99 -20.62
N ASP A 169 0.06 -13.36 -20.12
CA ASP A 169 -0.83 -12.52 -20.94
C ASP A 169 -0.21 -11.14 -21.23
N GLN A 170 0.56 -11.05 -22.33
CA GLN A 170 1.11 -9.79 -22.82
C GLN A 170 0.01 -8.82 -23.26
N THR A 171 -1.09 -9.33 -23.82
CA THR A 171 -2.18 -8.48 -24.30
C THR A 171 -2.87 -7.76 -23.14
N TRP A 172 -3.09 -8.43 -22.02
CA TRP A 172 -3.60 -7.80 -20.79
C TRP A 172 -2.64 -6.73 -20.27
N VAL A 173 -1.33 -6.97 -20.30
CA VAL A 173 -0.33 -5.98 -19.85
C VAL A 173 -0.42 -4.70 -20.69
N ASP A 174 -0.40 -4.83 -22.02
CA ASP A 174 -0.44 -3.68 -22.92
C ASP A 174 -1.77 -2.91 -22.79
N GLN A 175 -2.89 -3.64 -22.70
CA GLN A 175 -4.22 -3.04 -22.49
C GLN A 175 -4.32 -2.33 -21.14
N THR A 176 -3.80 -2.93 -20.07
CA THR A 176 -3.82 -2.37 -18.72
C THR A 176 -2.94 -1.12 -18.63
N MET A 177 -1.76 -1.15 -19.23
CA MET A 177 -0.88 0.02 -19.32
C MET A 177 -1.57 1.17 -20.05
N LYS A 178 -2.15 0.91 -21.22
CA LYS A 178 -2.90 1.91 -22.00
C LYS A 178 -4.10 2.46 -21.21
N LYS A 179 -4.87 1.59 -20.56
CA LYS A 179 -6.02 1.97 -19.71
C LYS A 179 -5.58 2.84 -18.53
N GLY A 180 -4.46 2.53 -17.90
CA GLY A 180 -3.87 3.32 -16.81
C GLY A 180 -3.56 4.75 -17.26
N VAL A 181 -2.83 4.90 -18.38
CA VAL A 181 -2.48 6.20 -18.96
C VAL A 181 -3.72 7.01 -19.32
N MET A 182 -4.67 6.42 -20.06
CA MET A 182 -5.90 7.11 -20.47
C MET A 182 -6.74 7.59 -19.27
N LYS A 183 -6.83 6.78 -18.20
CA LYS A 183 -7.54 7.18 -16.99
C LYS A 183 -6.81 8.31 -16.25
N THR A 184 -5.48 8.31 -16.21
CA THR A 184 -4.68 9.41 -15.66
C THR A 184 -4.93 10.71 -16.41
N GLU A 185 -4.83 10.71 -17.75
CA GLU A 185 -5.05 11.89 -18.59
C GLU A 185 -6.45 12.49 -18.41
N LYS A 186 -7.46 11.62 -18.30
CA LYS A 186 -8.83 12.03 -18.02
C LYS A 186 -8.94 12.72 -16.65
N LEU A 187 -8.45 12.08 -15.59
CA LEU A 187 -8.51 12.63 -14.22
C LEU A 187 -7.74 13.96 -14.11
N ASP A 188 -6.60 14.08 -14.78
CA ASP A 188 -5.83 15.34 -14.83
C ASP A 188 -6.59 16.46 -15.55
N THR A 189 -7.30 16.13 -16.62
CA THR A 189 -8.14 17.09 -17.36
C THR A 189 -9.30 17.55 -16.49
N ASP A 190 -10.00 16.63 -15.82
CA ASP A 190 -11.09 16.94 -14.90
C ASP A 190 -10.59 17.80 -13.72
N LEU A 191 -9.43 17.47 -13.15
CA LEU A 191 -8.82 18.24 -12.06
C LEU A 191 -8.41 19.65 -12.50
N LYS A 192 -7.90 19.83 -13.72
CA LYS A 192 -7.61 21.15 -14.28
C LYS A 192 -8.88 21.98 -14.43
N HIS A 193 -9.98 21.37 -14.89
CA HIS A 193 -11.28 22.01 -14.98
C HIS A 193 -11.82 22.44 -13.60
N TYR A 194 -11.69 21.60 -12.57
CA TYR A 194 -12.10 21.97 -11.21
C TYR A 194 -11.28 23.14 -10.66
N LYS A 195 -9.98 23.19 -10.98
CA LYS A 195 -9.09 24.30 -10.60
C LYS A 195 -9.47 25.60 -11.29
N SER A 196 -9.78 25.59 -12.59
CA SER A 196 -10.21 26.80 -13.31
C SER A 196 -11.51 27.36 -12.75
N ASN A 197 -12.43 26.48 -12.32
CA ASN A 197 -13.70 26.88 -11.73
C ASN A 197 -13.60 27.27 -10.25
N SER A 198 -12.43 27.10 -9.62
CA SER A 198 -12.18 27.46 -8.21
C SER A 198 -13.11 26.80 -7.19
N ILE A 199 -13.57 25.58 -7.45
CA ILE A 199 -14.48 24.85 -6.54
C ILE A 199 -13.66 23.94 -5.61
N LYS A 200 -13.44 24.38 -4.37
CA LYS A 200 -12.57 23.68 -3.40
C LYS A 200 -12.93 22.20 -3.22
N GLU A 201 -14.20 21.86 -3.01
CA GLU A 201 -14.60 20.47 -2.78
C GLU A 201 -14.38 19.59 -4.03
N SER A 202 -14.63 20.11 -5.23
CA SER A 202 -14.36 19.38 -6.47
C SER A 202 -12.86 19.15 -6.68
N ILE A 203 -12.03 20.15 -6.38
CA ILE A 203 -10.56 19.99 -6.45
C ILE A 203 -10.10 18.95 -5.43
N ARG A 204 -10.62 18.99 -4.19
CA ARG A 204 -10.27 18.04 -3.13
C ARG A 204 -10.61 16.60 -3.55
N ARG A 205 -11.82 16.37 -4.07
CA ARG A 205 -12.23 15.05 -4.58
C ARG A 205 -11.39 14.61 -5.78
N GLY A 206 -11.12 15.51 -6.73
CA GLY A 206 -10.26 15.19 -7.86
C GLY A 206 -8.84 14.79 -7.46
N GLN A 207 -8.28 15.38 -6.40
CA GLN A 207 -6.99 14.94 -5.83
C GLN A 207 -7.08 13.55 -5.18
N ASP A 208 -8.17 13.27 -4.46
CA ASP A 208 -8.40 11.94 -3.87
C ASP A 208 -8.55 10.87 -4.96
N ASP A 209 -9.38 11.11 -5.99
CA ASP A 209 -9.62 10.19 -7.11
C ASP A 209 -8.33 9.89 -7.89
N LEU A 210 -7.52 10.92 -8.13
CA LEU A 210 -6.22 10.77 -8.78
C LEU A 210 -5.24 9.98 -7.90
N GLY A 211 -5.23 10.24 -6.58
CA GLY A 211 -4.42 9.50 -5.62
C GLY A 211 -4.79 8.02 -5.53
N GLU A 212 -6.09 7.70 -5.53
CA GLU A 212 -6.58 6.32 -5.55
C GLU A 212 -6.21 5.62 -6.87
N HIS A 213 -6.35 6.30 -8.00
CA HIS A 213 -5.94 5.76 -9.30
C HIS A 213 -4.43 5.44 -9.36
N TYR A 214 -3.58 6.29 -8.79
CA TYR A 214 -2.15 5.99 -8.67
C TYR A 214 -1.88 4.75 -7.81
N LEU A 215 -2.65 4.52 -6.73
CA LEU A 215 -2.55 3.28 -5.96
C LEU A 215 -2.98 2.05 -6.76
N ASP A 216 -4.02 2.16 -7.60
CA ASP A 216 -4.45 1.06 -8.49
C ASP A 216 -3.35 0.67 -9.50
N MET A 217 -2.57 1.65 -9.96
CA MET A 217 -1.41 1.43 -10.82
C MET A 217 -0.15 0.97 -10.05
N GLY A 218 -0.15 1.08 -8.72
CA GLY A 218 1.01 0.77 -7.87
C GLY A 218 2.01 1.91 -7.67
N ASP A 219 1.70 3.12 -8.15
CA ASP A 219 2.55 4.30 -8.00
C ASP A 219 2.29 5.02 -6.67
N VAL A 220 2.94 4.52 -5.62
CA VAL A 220 2.80 5.03 -4.26
C VAL A 220 3.31 6.48 -4.14
N ILE A 221 4.29 6.88 -4.95
CA ILE A 221 4.92 8.20 -4.89
C ILE A 221 3.96 9.28 -5.36
N ASN A 222 3.38 9.08 -6.54
CA ASN A 222 2.47 10.07 -7.11
C ASN A 222 1.13 10.06 -6.37
N ALA A 223 0.69 8.92 -5.82
CA ALA A 223 -0.44 8.87 -4.89
C ALA A 223 -0.20 9.77 -3.66
N LEU A 224 0.98 9.69 -3.03
CA LEU A 224 1.31 10.49 -1.85
C LEU A 224 1.28 12.00 -2.16
N LYS A 225 1.79 12.40 -3.33
CA LYS A 225 1.76 13.79 -3.79
C LYS A 225 0.32 14.29 -3.94
N CYS A 226 -0.58 13.49 -4.52
CA CYS A 226 -1.98 13.88 -4.72
C CYS A 226 -2.71 14.07 -3.39
N PHE A 227 -2.62 13.11 -2.47
CA PHE A 227 -3.23 13.23 -1.14
C PHE A 227 -2.65 14.39 -0.32
N SER A 228 -1.35 14.67 -0.47
CA SER A 228 -0.73 15.81 0.22
C SER A 228 -1.24 17.16 -0.31
N ARG A 229 -1.44 17.28 -1.63
CA ARG A 229 -2.00 18.48 -2.26
C ARG A 229 -3.48 18.71 -1.93
N ALA A 230 -4.23 17.65 -1.59
CA ALA A 230 -5.63 17.78 -1.18
C ALA A 230 -5.80 18.62 0.12
N ARG A 231 -4.73 18.76 0.91
CA ARG A 231 -4.69 19.52 2.17
C ARG A 231 -5.25 20.94 2.04
N ASP A 232 -4.81 21.67 1.02
CA ASP A 232 -5.12 23.11 0.89
C ASP A 232 -6.59 23.36 0.52
N TYR A 233 -7.30 22.30 0.15
CA TYR A 233 -8.72 22.32 -0.22
C TYR A 233 -9.63 21.74 0.87
N CYS A 234 -9.08 21.37 2.03
CA CYS A 234 -9.85 20.92 3.18
C CYS A 234 -10.52 22.10 3.90
N THR A 235 -11.84 22.04 4.09
CA THR A 235 -12.65 23.09 4.73
C THR A 235 -13.32 22.63 6.02
N THR A 236 -13.33 21.33 6.32
CA THR A 236 -13.94 20.75 7.51
C THR A 236 -12.96 19.82 8.23
N ASN A 237 -13.13 19.61 9.53
CA ASN A 237 -12.34 18.63 10.28
C ASN A 237 -12.46 17.22 9.70
N LYS A 238 -13.64 16.87 9.18
CA LYS A 238 -13.86 15.60 8.47
C LYS A 238 -12.95 15.46 7.23
N HIS A 239 -12.78 16.54 6.45
CA HIS A 239 -11.86 16.53 5.30
C HIS A 239 -10.42 16.34 5.74
N ILE A 240 -10.00 17.02 6.81
CA ILE A 240 -8.64 16.90 7.36
C ILE A 240 -8.35 15.47 7.82
N ILE A 241 -9.27 14.87 8.60
CA ILE A 241 -9.12 13.51 9.11
C ILE A 241 -9.07 12.49 7.96
N GLN A 242 -9.95 12.62 6.97
CA GLN A 242 -9.97 11.74 5.80
C GLN A 242 -8.65 11.83 5.00
N MET A 243 -8.16 13.04 4.77
CA MET A 243 -6.87 13.27 4.11
C MET A 243 -5.72 12.66 4.92
N CYS A 244 -5.72 12.80 6.25
CA CYS A 244 -4.72 12.15 7.10
C CYS A 244 -4.73 10.62 6.95
N PHE A 245 -5.91 9.99 6.89
CA PHE A 245 -5.99 8.55 6.66
C PHE A 245 -5.43 8.13 5.30
N ASN A 246 -5.72 8.90 4.25
CA ASN A 246 -5.17 8.62 2.93
C ASN A 246 -3.63 8.72 2.93
N VAL A 247 -3.06 9.78 3.53
CA VAL A 247 -1.61 9.93 3.64
C VAL A 247 -0.98 8.81 4.49
N ILE A 248 -1.58 8.44 5.62
CA ILE A 248 -1.11 7.33 6.47
C ILE A 248 -1.09 6.02 5.67
N LYS A 249 -2.18 5.71 4.94
CA LYS A 249 -2.31 4.51 4.11
C LYS A 249 -1.18 4.43 3.07
N VAL A 250 -0.92 5.51 2.34
CA VAL A 250 0.12 5.53 1.31
C VAL A 250 1.52 5.50 1.91
N SER A 251 1.73 6.20 3.02
CA SER A 251 3.01 6.21 3.73
C SER A 251 3.38 4.83 4.29
N ALA A 252 2.39 4.05 4.73
CA ALA A 252 2.60 2.67 5.13
C ALA A 252 3.10 1.80 3.97
N TYR A 253 2.54 1.95 2.76
CA TYR A 253 3.05 1.26 1.56
C TYR A 253 4.44 1.73 1.15
N ALA A 254 4.77 3.00 1.37
CA ALA A 254 6.11 3.54 1.15
C ALA A 254 7.11 3.20 2.26
N SER A 255 6.70 2.47 3.31
CA SER A 255 7.52 2.20 4.51
C SER A 255 8.05 3.47 5.21
N ASN A 256 7.34 4.59 5.07
CA ASN A 256 7.72 5.86 5.70
C ASN A 256 6.96 6.05 7.03
N TRP A 257 7.48 5.42 8.08
CA TRP A 257 6.86 5.41 9.41
C TRP A 257 6.92 6.75 10.16
N ALA A 258 7.93 7.58 9.84
CA ALA A 258 8.02 8.94 10.36
C ALA A 258 6.81 9.77 9.89
N LEU A 259 6.50 9.70 8.59
CA LEU A 259 5.35 10.39 8.01
C LEU A 259 4.02 9.86 8.57
N VAL A 260 3.90 8.54 8.77
CA VAL A 260 2.74 7.93 9.45
C VAL A 260 2.52 8.57 10.82
N THR A 261 3.56 8.64 11.65
CA THR A 261 3.48 9.19 13.01
C THR A 261 3.03 10.65 12.99
N THR A 262 3.62 11.46 12.10
CA THR A 262 3.26 12.88 11.94
C THR A 262 1.77 13.06 11.61
N TYR A 263 1.23 12.26 10.67
CA TYR A 263 -0.17 12.39 10.27
C TYR A 263 -1.15 11.74 11.26
N VAL A 264 -0.71 10.77 12.05
CA VAL A 264 -1.48 10.24 13.20
C VAL A 264 -1.66 11.34 14.25
N ASN A 265 -0.56 11.97 14.68
CA ASN A 265 -0.61 13.05 15.68
C ASN A 265 -1.49 14.21 15.20
N ARG A 266 -1.39 14.56 13.90
CA ARG A 266 -2.25 15.58 13.28
C ARG A 266 -3.74 15.19 13.28
N ALA A 267 -4.06 13.94 12.99
CA ALA A 267 -5.45 13.46 13.01
C ALA A 267 -6.01 13.48 14.44
N GLU A 268 -5.22 13.11 15.44
CA GLU A 268 -5.62 13.11 16.85
C GLU A 268 -5.77 14.52 17.43
N ALA A 269 -4.96 15.48 16.96
CA ALA A 269 -5.07 16.88 17.32
C ALA A 269 -6.26 17.60 16.65
N THR A 270 -6.91 16.99 15.66
CA THR A 270 -8.07 17.59 14.99
C THR A 270 -9.32 17.38 15.87
N PRO A 271 -9.99 18.45 16.35
CA PRO A 271 -11.11 18.31 17.27
C PRO A 271 -12.29 17.56 16.63
N GLU A 272 -12.89 16.63 17.37
CA GLU A 272 -14.10 15.93 16.94
C GLU A 272 -15.25 16.92 16.75
N LEU A 273 -15.97 16.81 15.64
CA LEU A 273 -17.18 17.58 15.41
C LEU A 273 -18.26 17.05 16.37
N SER A 274 -18.55 17.82 17.42
CA SER A 274 -19.74 17.64 18.25
C SER A 274 -20.98 18.01 17.45
N GLN A 275 -21.55 17.05 16.72
CA GLN A 275 -22.91 17.08 16.18
C GLN A 275 -23.54 15.70 16.26
#